data_AF-A0A8J7FWM5-F1
#
_entry.id   AF-A0A8J7FWM5-F1
#
_cell.length_a   1.000
_cell.length_b   1.000
_cell.length_c   1.000
_cell.angle_alpha   90.00
_cell.angle_beta   90.00
_cell.angle_gamma   90.00
#
_symmetry.space_group_name_H-M   'P 1'
#
loop_
_entity.id
_entity.type
_entity.pdbx_description
1 polymer ?
#
loop_
_entity_poly.entity_id
_entity_poly.type
_entity_poly.pdbx_seq_one_letter_code
_entity_poly.pdbx_strand_id
1 'polypeptide(L)'
;MFNSGSNLPEPELLKALLQPLLEDFEYWFKRARILLEDYTIDFLGEEQQTMLLERVKQAQQEVSTAQLLFRTTGGQVGVETSVLVPWHQLVTECWQVGMKFRLENPDITIQERFDSPQP
;
A
#
# COMPACT_ATOMS: atom_id res chain seq x y z
N MET A 1 -12.39 -35.42 0.74
CA MET A 1 -13.53 -34.50 0.51
C MET A 1 -13.12 -33.13 1.05
N PHE A 2 -12.83 -32.17 0.19
CA PHE A 2 -12.61 -30.78 0.59
C PHE A 2 -13.54 -29.91 -0.23
N ASN A 3 -14.67 -29.53 0.36
CA ASN A 3 -15.55 -28.51 -0.17
C ASN A 3 -15.51 -27.35 0.83
N SER A 4 -14.87 -26.25 0.45
CA SER A 4 -14.92 -24.98 1.18
C SER A 4 -14.79 -23.86 0.16
N GLY A 5 -15.61 -23.93 -0.90
CA GLY A 5 -15.95 -22.75 -1.68
C GLY A 5 -16.82 -21.85 -0.82
N SER A 6 -16.37 -20.64 -0.57
CA SER A 6 -17.08 -19.61 0.20
C SER A 6 -18.49 -19.40 -0.34
N ASN A 7 -19.50 -19.89 0.39
CA ASN A 7 -20.93 -19.71 0.09
C ASN A 7 -21.46 -18.34 0.61
N LEU A 8 -20.61 -17.31 0.62
CA LEU A 8 -21.02 -15.97 1.04
C LEU A 8 -21.80 -15.31 -0.09
N PRO A 9 -22.88 -14.56 0.22
CA PRO A 9 -23.49 -13.65 -0.74
C PRO A 9 -22.42 -12.74 -1.34
N GLU A 10 -22.51 -12.46 -2.65
CA GLU A 10 -21.55 -11.62 -3.40
C GLU A 10 -21.14 -10.30 -2.68
N PRO A 11 -22.06 -9.57 -2.00
CA PRO A 11 -21.69 -8.39 -1.21
C PRO A 11 -20.79 -8.69 0.00
N GLU A 12 -21.01 -9.82 0.69
CA GLU A 12 -20.20 -10.22 1.85
C GLU A 12 -18.82 -10.74 1.42
N LEU A 13 -18.75 -11.39 0.26
CA LEU A 13 -17.48 -11.76 -0.37
C LEU A 13 -16.65 -10.52 -0.74
N LEU A 14 -17.27 -9.52 -1.36
CA LEU A 14 -16.58 -8.28 -1.73
C LEU A 14 -16.06 -7.53 -0.50
N LYS A 15 -16.84 -7.46 0.58
CA LYS A 15 -16.41 -6.89 1.86
C LYS A 15 -15.19 -7.62 2.43
N ALA A 16 -15.23 -8.96 2.42
CA ALA A 16 -14.15 -9.79 2.93
C ALA A 16 -12.83 -9.63 2.15
N LEU A 17 -12.90 -9.21 0.89
CA LEU A 17 -11.72 -8.92 0.05
C LEU A 17 -11.26 -7.47 0.14
N LEU A 18 -12.19 -6.53 0.26
CA LEU A 18 -11.85 -5.11 0.24
C LEU A 18 -11.09 -4.68 1.50
N GLN A 19 -11.47 -5.19 2.67
CA GLN A 19 -10.77 -4.85 3.91
C GLN A 19 -9.27 -5.24 3.90
N PRO A 20 -8.88 -6.50 3.65
CA PRO A 20 -7.47 -6.86 3.60
C PRO A 20 -6.72 -6.13 2.48
N LEU A 21 -7.37 -5.88 1.34
CA LEU A 21 -6.76 -5.09 0.26
C LEU A 21 -6.44 -3.66 0.69
N LEU A 22 -7.33 -3.00 1.43
CA LEU A 22 -7.07 -1.66 1.97
C LEU A 22 -5.95 -1.68 3.01
N GLU A 23 -5.84 -2.74 3.82
CA GLU A 23 -4.76 -2.94 4.78
C GLU A 23 -3.41 -3.12 4.07
N ASP A 24 -3.39 -3.87 2.96
CA ASP A 24 -2.21 -4.03 2.11
C ASP A 24 -1.74 -2.68 1.55
N PHE A 25 -2.64 -1.85 1.01
CA PHE A 25 -2.28 -0.52 0.50
C PHE A 25 -1.65 0.36 1.58
N GLU A 26 -2.24 0.40 2.77
CA GLU A 26 -1.71 1.18 3.90
C GLU A 26 -0.30 0.71 4.29
N TYR A 27 -0.10 -0.61 4.37
CA TYR A 27 1.20 -1.21 4.66
C TYR A 27 2.26 -0.80 3.60
N TRP A 28 1.94 -0.94 2.32
CA TRP A 28 2.87 -0.62 1.24
C TRP A 28 3.20 0.87 1.17
N PHE A 29 2.22 1.75 1.34
CA PHE A 29 2.47 3.18 1.34
C PHE A 29 3.27 3.64 2.56
N LYS A 30 3.03 3.05 3.75
CA LYS A 30 3.85 3.30 4.93
C LYS A 30 5.32 2.94 4.67
N ARG A 31 5.58 1.78 4.04
CA ARG A 31 6.93 1.37 3.65
C ARG A 31 7.57 2.31 2.63
N ALA A 32 6.82 2.67 1.59
CA ALA A 32 7.30 3.60 0.56
C ALA A 32 7.66 4.96 1.15
N ARG A 33 6.81 5.49 2.03
CA ARG A 33 7.05 6.76 2.72
C ARG A 33 8.33 6.74 3.54
N ILE A 34 8.54 5.71 4.36
CA ILE A 34 9.76 5.57 5.16
C ILE A 34 11.00 5.57 4.25
N LEU A 35 10.98 4.82 3.14
CA LEU A 35 12.08 4.83 2.18
C LEU A 35 12.35 6.24 1.63
N LEU A 36 11.30 6.97 1.26
CA LEU A 36 11.40 8.28 0.62
C LEU A 36 11.70 9.43 1.61
N GLU A 37 11.42 9.26 2.91
CA GLU A 37 11.71 10.26 3.95
C GLU A 37 13.08 10.05 4.60
N ASP A 38 13.48 8.79 4.84
CA ASP A 38 14.67 8.47 5.63
C ASP A 38 15.95 8.37 4.78
N TYR A 39 15.82 8.19 3.46
CA TYR A 39 16.96 7.93 2.58
C TYR A 39 16.98 8.90 1.41
N THR A 40 18.19 9.33 1.01
CA THR A 40 18.40 10.03 -0.25
C THR A 40 18.50 9.00 -1.38
N ILE A 41 17.67 9.16 -2.42
CA ILE A 41 17.62 8.24 -3.57
C ILE A 41 18.25 8.93 -4.77
N ASP A 42 19.56 8.79 -4.91
CA ASP A 42 20.36 9.54 -5.90
C ASP A 42 19.86 9.37 -7.35
N PHE A 43 19.47 8.16 -7.74
CA PHE A 43 18.99 7.90 -9.11
C PHE A 43 17.64 8.54 -9.42
N LEU A 44 16.87 8.90 -8.39
CA LEU A 44 15.57 9.55 -8.54
C LEU A 44 15.76 11.08 -8.62
N GLY A 45 16.69 11.61 -7.83
CA GLY A 45 16.89 13.05 -7.65
C GLY A 45 15.86 13.67 -6.71
N GLU A 46 16.21 14.80 -6.11
CA GLU A 46 15.44 15.45 -5.03
C GLU A 46 14.01 15.83 -5.45
N GLU A 47 13.85 16.43 -6.64
CA GLU A 47 12.54 16.87 -7.14
C GLU A 47 11.60 15.67 -7.34
N GLN A 48 12.06 14.64 -8.04
CA GLN A 48 11.25 13.46 -8.33
C GLN A 48 10.97 12.64 -7.05
N GLN A 49 11.92 12.58 -6.12
CA GLN A 49 11.72 11.97 -4.80
C GLN A 49 10.64 12.71 -4.01
N THR A 50 10.67 14.03 -4.01
CA THR A 50 9.66 14.88 -3.34
C THR A 50 8.29 14.68 -3.98
N MET A 51 8.20 14.69 -5.31
CA MET A 51 6.95 14.45 -6.03
C MET A 51 6.36 13.06 -5.74
N LEU A 52 7.21 12.03 -5.69
CA LEU A 52 6.77 10.67 -5.35
C LEU A 52 6.30 10.59 -3.89
N LEU A 53 7.02 11.22 -2.97
CA LEU A 53 6.66 11.27 -1.56
C LEU A 53 5.30 11.95 -1.34
N GLU A 54 5.03 13.08 -2.00
CA GLU A 54 3.73 13.77 -1.88
C GLU A 54 2.58 12.93 -2.43
N ARG A 55 2.78 12.23 -3.55
CA ARG A 55 1.80 11.27 -4.08
C ARG A 55 1.53 10.13 -3.08
N VAL A 56 2.56 9.60 -2.44
CA VAL A 56 2.42 8.55 -1.41
C VAL A 56 1.63 9.08 -0.21
N LYS A 57 1.95 10.26 0.32
CA LYS A 57 1.22 10.85 1.45
C LYS A 57 -0.26 11.09 1.12
N GLN A 58 -0.54 11.57 -0.09
CA GLN A 58 -1.92 11.76 -0.57
C GLN A 58 -2.67 10.42 -0.61
N ALA A 59 -2.08 9.39 -1.23
CA ALA A 59 -2.70 8.06 -1.30
C ALA A 59 -2.92 7.44 0.09
N GLN A 60 -2.00 7.62 1.05
CA GLN A 60 -2.21 7.19 2.43
C GLN A 60 -3.45 7.82 3.06
N GLN A 61 -3.63 9.14 2.88
CA GLN A 61 -4.79 9.84 3.41
C GLN A 61 -6.10 9.33 2.79
N GLU A 62 -6.09 9.04 1.48
CA GLU A 62 -7.24 8.50 0.77
C GLU A 62 -7.59 7.07 1.24
N VAL A 63 -6.58 6.19 1.36
CA VAL A 63 -6.75 4.82 1.86
C VAL A 63 -7.27 4.83 3.29
N SER A 64 -6.67 5.64 4.18
CA SER A 64 -7.11 5.80 5.57
C SER A 64 -8.57 6.27 5.65
N THR A 65 -8.96 7.21 4.77
CA THR A 65 -10.34 7.70 4.69
C THR A 65 -11.29 6.61 4.20
N ALA A 66 -10.91 5.85 3.17
CA ALA A 66 -11.68 4.73 2.64
C ALA A 66 -11.86 3.62 3.69
N GLN A 67 -10.80 3.28 4.44
CA GLN A 67 -10.87 2.33 5.55
C GLN A 67 -11.84 2.79 6.64
N LEU A 68 -11.78 4.07 7.02
CA LEU A 68 -12.69 4.64 8.03
C LEU A 68 -14.15 4.57 7.57
N LEU A 69 -14.43 4.98 6.33
CA LEU A 69 -15.78 4.92 5.75
C LEU A 69 -16.28 3.48 5.65
N PHE A 70 -15.44 2.56 5.19
CA PHE A 70 -15.77 1.14 5.10
C PHE A 70 -16.13 0.57 6.47
N ARG A 71 -15.32 0.83 7.50
CA ARG A 71 -15.58 0.37 8.88
C ARG A 71 -16.83 0.99 9.48
N THR A 72 -17.02 2.31 9.33
CA THR A 72 -18.15 3.05 9.91
C THR A 72 -19.48 2.66 9.28
N THR A 73 -19.47 2.23 8.02
CA THR A 73 -20.68 1.80 7.29
C THR A 73 -20.93 0.30 7.36
N GLY A 74 -20.15 -0.46 8.14
CA GLY A 74 -20.29 -1.93 8.17
C GLY A 74 -20.03 -2.59 6.82
N GLY A 75 -19.12 -2.01 6.03
CA GLY A 75 -18.78 -2.43 4.68
C GLY A 75 -19.87 -2.21 3.63
N GLN A 76 -20.91 -1.44 3.94
CA GLN A 76 -22.01 -1.15 2.99
C GLN A 76 -21.58 -0.20 1.87
N VAL A 77 -20.58 0.64 2.12
CA VAL A 77 -19.98 1.51 1.10
C VAL A 77 -18.71 0.84 0.57
N GLY A 78 -18.71 0.51 -0.72
CA GLY A 78 -17.54 0.02 -1.44
C GLY A 78 -16.63 1.16 -1.90
N VAL A 79 -15.39 0.82 -2.26
CA VAL A 79 -14.46 1.74 -2.93
C VAL A 79 -14.61 1.53 -4.43
N GLU A 80 -14.79 2.61 -5.19
CA GLU A 80 -14.84 2.51 -6.65
C GLU A 80 -13.52 1.96 -7.20
N THR A 81 -13.60 1.07 -8.19
CA THR A 81 -12.41 0.50 -8.85
C THR A 81 -11.55 1.57 -9.53
N SER A 82 -12.16 2.69 -9.93
CA SER A 82 -11.50 3.89 -10.44
C SER A 82 -10.47 4.47 -9.47
N VAL A 83 -10.67 4.31 -8.16
CA VAL A 83 -9.78 4.78 -7.10
C VAL A 83 -8.68 3.76 -6.77
N LEU A 84 -8.97 2.46 -6.92
CA LEU A 84 -8.01 1.39 -6.62
C LEU A 84 -6.86 1.32 -7.64
N VAL A 85 -7.14 1.63 -8.92
CA VAL A 85 -6.13 1.54 -9.99
C VAL A 85 -4.96 2.51 -9.77
N PRO A 86 -5.18 3.81 -9.50
CA PRO A 86 -4.10 4.74 -9.15
C PRO A 86 -3.26 4.29 -7.94
N TRP A 87 -3.89 3.75 -6.89
CA TRP A 87 -3.16 3.27 -5.72
C TRP A 87 -2.27 2.07 -6.07
N HIS A 88 -2.78 1.11 -6.83
CA HIS A 88 -2.00 -0.04 -7.29
C HIS A 88 -0.80 0.38 -8.15
N GLN A 89 -0.99 1.33 -9.07
CA GLN A 89 0.09 1.87 -9.88
C GLN A 89 1.17 2.52 -9.01
N LEU A 90 0.76 3.29 -8.01
CA LEU A 90 1.69 3.95 -7.09
C LEU A 90 2.45 2.94 -6.22
N VAL A 91 1.80 1.89 -5.72
CA VAL A 91 2.50 0.79 -5.01
C VAL A 91 3.53 0.14 -5.93
N THR A 92 3.18 -0.14 -7.17
CA THR A 92 4.10 -0.74 -8.15
C THR A 92 5.31 0.14 -8.42
N GLU A 93 5.10 1.44 -8.61
CA GLU A 93 6.17 2.43 -8.79
C GLU A 93 7.10 2.48 -7.57
N CYS A 94 6.54 2.58 -6.36
CA CYS A 94 7.32 2.60 -5.12
C CYS A 94 8.12 1.31 -4.92
N TRP A 95 7.55 0.16 -5.30
CA TRP A 95 8.23 -1.12 -5.23
C TRP A 95 9.44 -1.17 -6.18
N GLN A 96 9.29 -0.69 -7.42
CA GLN A 96 10.39 -0.61 -8.38
C GLN A 96 11.51 0.31 -7.88
N VAL A 97 11.17 1.48 -7.33
CA VAL A 97 12.13 2.39 -6.69
C VAL A 97 12.86 1.69 -5.55
N GLY A 98 12.13 1.04 -4.63
CA GLY A 98 12.72 0.32 -3.52
C GLY A 98 13.61 -0.84 -3.94
N MET A 99 13.23 -1.59 -4.98
CA MET A 99 14.07 -2.64 -5.56
C MET A 99 15.39 -2.09 -6.09
N LYS A 100 15.33 -1.04 -6.91
CA LYS A 100 16.52 -0.42 -7.49
C LYS A 100 17.42 0.17 -6.40
N PHE A 101 16.83 0.84 -5.41
CA PHE A 101 17.58 1.40 -4.29
C PHE A 101 18.38 0.33 -3.53
N ARG A 102 17.80 -0.86 -3.27
CA ARG A 102 18.51 -1.98 -2.65
C ARG A 102 19.65 -2.53 -3.51
N LEU A 103 19.50 -2.51 -4.83
CA LEU A 103 20.56 -2.96 -5.75
C LEU A 103 21.74 -1.99 -5.76
N GLU A 104 21.49 -0.68 -5.64
CA GLU A 104 22.54 0.35 -5.57
C GLU A 104 23.16 0.47 -4.17
N ASN A 105 22.44 0.05 -3.12
CA ASN A 105 22.86 0.17 -1.72
C ASN A 105 22.81 -1.19 -0.99
N PRO A 106 23.69 -2.15 -1.36
CA PRO A 106 23.67 -3.51 -0.80
C PRO A 106 23.98 -3.57 0.71
N ASP A 107 24.69 -2.57 1.24
CA ASP A 107 25.04 -2.46 2.66
C ASP A 107 23.93 -1.87 3.53
N ILE A 108 22.88 -1.29 2.92
CA ILE A 108 21.71 -0.81 3.66
C ILE A 108 20.76 -2.01 3.83
N THR A 109 20.75 -2.60 5.02
CA THR A 109 19.78 -3.63 5.40
C THR A 109 18.38 -3.03 5.57
N ILE A 110 17.68 -2.83 4.45
CA ILE A 110 16.26 -2.49 4.44
C ILE A 110 15.44 -3.72 4.89
N GLN A 111 15.97 -4.93 4.78
CA GLN A 111 15.19 -6.15 5.04
C GLN A 111 14.84 -6.36 6.53
N GLU A 112 15.78 -6.13 7.45
CA GLU A 112 15.63 -6.49 8.87
C GLU A 112 14.73 -5.53 9.68
N ARG A 113 14.65 -4.25 9.30
CA ARG A 113 13.79 -3.29 9.99
C ARG A 113 12.32 -3.38 9.59
N PHE A 114 12.00 -4.04 8.47
CA PHE A 114 10.68 -3.93 7.81
C PHE A 114 9.95 -5.26 7.56
N ASP A 115 10.57 -6.42 7.80
CA ASP A 115 9.91 -7.75 7.74
C ASP A 115 9.60 -8.34 9.14
N SER A 116 9.87 -7.60 10.22
CA SER A 116 9.42 -7.98 11.56
C SER A 116 7.89 -7.78 11.66
N PRO A 117 7.11 -8.81 12.03
CA PRO A 117 5.71 -8.61 12.36
C PRO A 117 5.66 -7.65 13.55
N GLN A 118 4.95 -6.52 13.42
CA GLN A 118 4.66 -5.69 14.59
C GLN A 118 3.80 -6.53 15.55
N PRO A 119 4.06 -6.51 16.87
CA PRO A 119 3.29 -7.24 17.86
C PRO A 119 1.84 -6.77 17.94
#